data_AF-A0AA88UWY8-F1
#
_entry.id   AF-A0AA88UWY8-F1
#
_cell.length_a   1.000
_cell.length_b   1.000
_cell.length_c   1.000
_cell.angle_alpha   90.00
_cell.angle_beta   90.00
_cell.angle_gamma   90.00
#
_symmetry.space_group_name_H-M   'P 1'
#
loop_
_entity.id
_entity.type
_entity.pdbx_description
1 polymer ?
#
loop_
_entity_poly.entity_id
_entity_poly.type
_entity_poly.pdbx_seq_one_letter_code
_entity_poly.pdbx_strand_id
1 'polypeptide(L)'
;ALQNWKAVHNFSLGEWDNCSVKGTIERYKKACADPPNSGSISEANAQHYQQEANKLRGLINSIQNSNRNMLGESLGSLTPRDLKTLEGKLERGISRIRSKKNELLFAEIEYMQKREIDLHNNNQYLRAKIAENERAQQHHHQQQMNLMPGSSDYELVPPQPYDARNYLQVNGLEPSNHYSRGDQTPLQLV
;
A
#
# COMPACT_ATOMS: atom_id res chain seq x y z
N ALA A 1 29.21 -36.03 25.04
CA ALA A 1 30.28 -36.49 24.13
C ALA A 1 31.53 -37.01 24.87
N LEU A 2 32.23 -36.21 25.68
CA LEU A 2 33.47 -36.64 26.37
C LEU A 2 33.30 -37.73 27.44
N GLN A 3 32.16 -37.79 28.13
CA GLN A 3 31.89 -38.84 29.12
C GLN A 3 31.76 -40.23 28.48
N ASN A 4 31.13 -40.31 27.31
CA ASN A 4 31.02 -41.56 26.54
C ASN A 4 32.38 -42.04 26.04
N TRP A 5 33.27 -41.11 25.68
CA TRP A 5 34.63 -41.46 25.23
C TRP A 5 35.46 -42.08 26.36
N LYS A 6 35.34 -41.57 27.59
CA LYS A 6 36.03 -42.13 28.77
C LYS A 6 35.48 -43.49 29.22
N ALA A 7 34.18 -43.74 29.06
CA ALA A 7 33.57 -45.04 29.36
C ALA A 7 34.03 -46.15 28.41
N VAL A 8 34.34 -45.81 27.15
CA VAL A 8 34.87 -46.75 26.15
C VAL A 8 36.35 -47.08 26.37
N HIS A 9 37.12 -46.18 27.00
CA HIS A 9 38.58 -46.28 27.08
C HIS A 9 39.14 -46.78 28.42
N ASN A 10 38.34 -46.88 29.49
CA ASN A 10 38.76 -47.44 30.78
C ASN A 10 38.46 -48.95 30.87
N PHE A 11 39.02 -49.72 29.93
CA PHE A 11 38.97 -51.18 29.97
C PHE A 11 40.23 -51.71 30.67
N SER A 12 40.06 -52.28 31.86
CA SER A 12 41.11 -53.06 32.51
C SER A 12 41.48 -54.25 31.62
N LEU A 13 42.76 -54.56 31.50
CA LEU A 13 43.34 -55.55 30.58
C LEU A 13 42.88 -57.02 30.79
N GLY A 14 41.93 -57.28 31.70
CA GLY A 14 41.46 -58.63 32.07
C GLY A 14 40.23 -59.14 31.32
N GLU A 15 39.59 -58.33 30.45
CA GLU A 15 38.33 -58.70 29.78
C GLU A 15 38.46 -58.91 28.26
N TRP A 16 39.59 -59.48 27.79
CA TRP A 16 39.79 -59.78 26.37
C TRP A 16 39.11 -61.07 25.88
N ASP A 17 38.38 -61.79 26.74
CA ASP A 17 37.76 -63.07 26.38
C ASP A 17 36.33 -62.97 25.83
N ASN A 18 35.84 -61.78 25.45
CA ASN A 18 34.53 -61.68 24.78
C ASN A 18 34.48 -60.65 23.64
N CYS A 19 35.38 -60.85 22.67
CA CYS A 19 35.43 -60.12 21.39
C CYS A 19 34.63 -60.82 20.27
N SER A 20 33.55 -61.53 20.60
CA SER A 20 32.63 -62.04 19.57
C SER A 20 31.90 -60.87 18.89
N VAL A 21 31.73 -60.95 17.56
CA VAL A 21 30.89 -60.01 16.78
C VAL A 21 29.53 -59.81 17.45
N LYS A 22 28.97 -60.87 18.04
CA LYS A 22 27.73 -60.82 18.80
C LYS A 22 27.83 -59.91 20.03
N GLY A 23 28.91 -60.01 20.80
CA GLY A 23 29.15 -59.16 21.98
C GLY A 23 29.35 -57.69 21.60
N THR A 24 30.01 -57.42 20.47
CA THR A 24 30.13 -56.05 19.95
C THR A 24 28.80 -55.49 19.45
N ILE A 25 27.98 -56.30 18.77
CA ILE A 25 26.61 -55.90 18.35
C ILE A 25 25.72 -55.63 19.55
N GLU A 26 25.76 -56.47 20.59
CA GLU A 26 24.97 -56.27 21.82
C GLU A 26 25.37 -55.01 22.57
N ARG A 27 26.68 -54.74 22.69
CA ARG A 27 27.19 -53.49 23.27
C ARG A 27 26.75 -52.26 22.47
N TYR A 28 26.79 -52.31 21.14
CA TYR A 28 26.31 -51.22 20.28
C TYR A 28 24.80 -51.00 20.45
N LYS A 29 23.99 -52.06 20.42
CA LYS A 29 22.54 -51.97 20.67
C LYS A 29 22.22 -51.38 22.04
N LYS A 30 22.99 -51.75 23.08
CA LYS A 30 22.83 -51.22 24.44
C LYS A 30 23.26 -49.75 24.55
N ALA A 31 24.26 -49.33 23.79
CA ALA A 31 24.72 -47.93 23.75
C ALA A 31 23.80 -47.01 22.92
N CYS A 32 23.10 -47.57 21.92
CA CYS A 32 22.11 -46.85 21.11
C CYS A 32 20.69 -46.88 21.68
N ALA A 33 20.43 -47.75 22.66
CA ALA A 33 19.20 -47.67 23.44
C ALA A 33 19.30 -46.45 24.36
N ASP A 34 18.52 -45.41 24.08
CA ASP A 34 18.41 -44.24 24.93
C ASP A 34 18.13 -44.72 26.38
N PRO A 35 18.93 -44.29 27.38
CA PRO A 35 18.65 -44.69 28.76
C PRO A 35 17.24 -44.18 29.13
N PRO A 36 16.40 -44.99 29.80
CA PRO A 36 15.00 -44.66 30.07
C PRO A 36 14.80 -43.40 30.93
N ASN A 37 15.89 -42.82 31.43
CA ASN A 37 15.90 -41.67 32.33
C ASN A 37 16.56 -40.41 31.75
N SER A 38 17.01 -40.45 30.49
CA SER A 38 17.52 -39.26 29.78
C SER A 38 16.73 -39.15 28.49
N GLY A 39 15.78 -38.21 28.45
CA GLY A 39 14.90 -38.00 27.29
C GLY A 39 15.69 -37.97 25.99
N SER A 40 15.15 -38.61 24.95
CA SER A 40 15.81 -38.73 23.65
C SER A 40 16.12 -37.34 23.07
N ILE A 41 17.14 -37.22 22.21
CA ILE A 41 17.41 -35.97 21.47
C ILE A 41 16.15 -35.50 20.70
N SER A 42 15.35 -36.46 20.21
CA SER A 42 14.06 -36.18 19.57
C SER A 42 13.06 -35.52 20.52
N GLU A 43 13.00 -35.99 21.77
CA GLU A 43 12.12 -35.46 22.81
C GLU A 43 12.55 -34.04 23.24
N ALA A 44 13.87 -33.83 23.42
CA ALA A 44 14.41 -32.51 23.70
C ALA A 44 14.11 -31.50 22.58
N ASN A 45 14.21 -31.93 21.32
CA ASN A 45 13.83 -31.10 20.16
C ASN A 45 12.33 -30.80 20.12
N ALA A 46 11.48 -31.79 20.41
CA ALA A 46 10.04 -31.58 20.47
C ALA A 46 9.66 -30.58 21.58
N GLN A 47 10.26 -30.69 22.76
CA GLN A 47 10.07 -29.74 23.86
C GLN A 47 10.54 -28.33 23.49
N HIS A 48 11.68 -28.21 22.82
CA HIS A 48 12.18 -26.93 22.32
C HIS A 48 11.18 -26.26 21.36
N TYR A 49 10.71 -26.98 20.33
CA TYR A 49 9.72 -26.42 19.39
C TYR A 49 8.39 -26.10 20.07
N GLN A 50 7.96 -26.89 21.06
CA GLN A 50 6.77 -26.57 21.84
C GLN A 50 6.93 -25.26 22.62
N GLN A 51 8.10 -25.01 23.21
CA GLN A 51 8.39 -23.75 23.91
C GLN A 51 8.39 -22.56 22.94
N GLU A 52 9.02 -22.70 21.77
CA GLU A 52 9.01 -21.65 20.75
C GLU A 52 7.59 -21.36 20.25
N ALA A 53 6.78 -22.40 20.01
CA ALA A 53 5.38 -22.25 19.63
C ALA A 53 4.57 -21.52 20.72
N ASN A 54 4.83 -21.80 22.00
CA ASN A 54 4.18 -21.12 23.12
C ASN A 54 4.58 -19.64 23.20
N LYS A 55 5.87 -19.31 22.98
CA LYS A 55 6.34 -17.92 22.92
C LYS A 55 5.66 -17.15 21.80
N LEU A 56 5.61 -17.72 20.59
CA LEU A 56 4.94 -17.11 19.44
C LEU A 56 3.45 -16.88 19.71
N ARG A 57 2.77 -17.85 20.32
CA ARG A 57 1.36 -17.72 20.70
C ARG A 57 1.14 -16.61 21.72
N GLY A 58 2.03 -16.48 22.70
CA GLY A 58 2.02 -15.36 23.64
C GLY A 58 2.18 -14.01 22.95
N LEU A 59 3.10 -13.90 21.98
CA LEU A 59 3.31 -12.69 21.19
C LEU A 59 2.07 -12.32 20.36
N ILE A 60 1.46 -13.30 19.68
CA ILE A 60 0.23 -13.11 18.91
C ILE A 60 -0.89 -12.57 19.80
N ASN A 61 -1.13 -13.21 20.95
CA ASN A 61 -2.16 -12.77 21.89
C ASN A 61 -1.90 -11.34 22.40
N SER A 62 -0.65 -11.01 22.69
CA SER A 62 -0.25 -9.67 23.13
C SER A 62 -0.53 -8.62 22.06
N ILE A 63 -0.15 -8.89 20.80
CA ILE A 63 -0.40 -7.98 19.68
C ILE A 63 -1.90 -7.82 19.44
N GLN A 64 -2.67 -8.91 19.45
CA GLN A 64 -4.12 -8.86 19.27
C GLN A 64 -4.81 -8.06 20.39
N ASN A 65 -4.39 -8.23 21.64
CA ASN A 65 -4.90 -7.44 22.76
C ASN A 65 -4.53 -5.96 22.61
N SER A 66 -3.29 -5.67 22.22
CA SER A 66 -2.87 -4.29 21.95
C SER A 66 -3.70 -3.65 20.83
N ASN A 67 -4.01 -4.39 19.76
CA ASN A 67 -4.86 -3.89 18.66
C ASN A 67 -6.28 -3.60 19.13
N ARG A 68 -6.89 -4.51 19.90
CA ARG A 68 -8.21 -4.30 20.51
C ARG A 68 -8.24 -3.04 21.36
N ASN A 69 -7.23 -2.87 22.22
CA ASN A 69 -7.11 -1.66 23.04
C ASN A 69 -6.97 -0.40 22.18
N MET A 70 -6.17 -0.42 21.11
CA MET A 70 -6.06 0.72 20.17
C MET A 70 -7.38 1.05 19.46
N LEU A 71 -8.24 0.06 19.26
CA LEU A 71 -9.60 0.23 18.72
C LEU A 71 -10.63 0.66 19.78
N GLY A 72 -10.22 0.79 21.04
CA GLY A 72 -11.10 1.17 22.15
C GLY A 72 -11.86 0.01 22.77
N GLU A 73 -11.50 -1.23 22.46
CA GLU A 73 -12.11 -2.44 23.00
C GLU A 73 -11.37 -2.93 24.26
N SER A 74 -12.05 -3.72 25.11
CA SER A 74 -11.44 -4.41 26.27
C SER A 74 -10.69 -3.53 27.29
N LEU A 75 -11.00 -2.24 27.31
CA LEU A 75 -10.31 -1.23 28.13
C LEU A 75 -10.49 -1.40 29.65
N GLY A 76 -11.55 -2.10 30.08
CA GLY A 76 -11.86 -2.31 31.51
C GLY A 76 -10.79 -3.11 32.27
N SER A 77 -9.89 -3.80 31.56
CA SER A 77 -8.76 -4.53 32.14
C SER A 77 -7.49 -3.69 32.32
N LEU A 78 -7.46 -2.47 31.77
CA LEU A 78 -6.29 -1.59 31.82
C LEU A 78 -6.28 -0.74 33.09
N THR A 79 -5.08 -0.50 33.62
CA THR A 79 -4.93 0.45 34.72
C THR A 79 -5.07 1.89 34.21
N PRO A 80 -5.38 2.88 35.08
CA PRO A 80 -5.42 4.29 34.68
C PRO A 80 -4.11 4.79 34.04
N ARG A 81 -2.97 4.23 34.47
CA ARG A 81 -1.65 4.53 33.89
C ARG A 81 -1.53 4.00 32.46
N ASP A 82 -2.00 2.78 32.22
CA ASP A 82 -1.95 2.16 30.90
C ASP A 82 -2.92 2.85 29.93
N LEU A 83 -4.10 3.25 30.41
CA LEU A 83 -5.06 4.05 29.64
C LEU A 83 -4.45 5.39 29.20
N LYS A 84 -3.80 6.13 30.10
CA LYS A 84 -3.10 7.37 29.75
C LYS A 84 -1.98 7.15 28.72
N THR A 85 -1.30 6.01 28.82
CA THR A 85 -0.25 5.64 27.86
C THR A 85 -0.85 5.33 26.48
N LEU A 86 -1.98 4.63 26.44
CA LEU A 86 -2.74 4.30 25.23
C LEU A 86 -3.29 5.56 24.56
N GLU A 87 -3.93 6.44 25.32
CA GLU A 87 -4.43 7.74 24.88
C GLU A 87 -3.32 8.55 24.20
N GLY A 88 -2.17 8.73 24.87
CA GLY A 88 -1.05 9.46 24.28
C GLY A 88 -0.49 8.82 23.01
N LYS A 89 -0.54 7.48 22.87
CA LYS A 89 -0.16 6.81 21.61
C LYS A 89 -1.15 7.13 20.49
N LEU A 90 -2.44 7.09 20.78
CA LEU A 90 -3.50 7.40 19.81
C LEU A 90 -3.44 8.87 19.39
N GLU A 91 -3.30 9.80 20.32
CA GLU A 91 -3.18 11.23 20.04
C GLU A 91 -2.01 11.53 19.09
N ARG A 92 -0.83 10.94 19.35
CA ARG A 92 0.34 11.09 18.47
C ARG A 92 0.09 10.50 17.09
N GLY A 93 -0.56 9.34 17.00
CA GLY A 93 -0.92 8.71 15.74
C GLY A 93 -1.89 9.57 14.92
N ILE A 94 -2.96 10.03 15.55
CA ILE A 94 -3.98 10.90 14.94
C ILE A 94 -3.36 12.22 14.48
N SER A 95 -2.50 12.83 15.31
CA SER A 95 -1.80 14.07 14.97
C SER A 95 -0.94 13.90 13.71
N ARG A 96 -0.16 12.81 13.62
CA ARG A 96 0.63 12.50 12.42
C ARG A 96 -0.23 12.31 11.17
N ILE A 97 -1.34 11.57 11.29
CA ILE A 97 -2.27 11.36 10.17
C ILE A 97 -2.85 12.70 9.71
N ARG A 98 -3.29 13.54 10.64
CA ARG A 98 -3.87 14.85 10.33
C ARG A 98 -2.84 15.76 9.64
N SER A 99 -1.62 15.83 10.16
CA SER A 99 -0.54 16.61 9.54
C SER A 99 -0.27 16.14 8.12
N LYS A 100 -0.18 14.82 7.88
CA LYS A 100 0.07 14.29 6.54
C LYS A 100 -1.09 14.56 5.58
N LYS A 101 -2.34 14.45 6.05
CA LYS A 101 -3.53 14.81 5.25
C LYS A 101 -3.51 16.28 4.86
N ASN A 102 -3.17 17.17 5.79
CA ASN A 102 -3.09 18.60 5.52
C ASN A 102 -1.97 18.93 4.53
N GLU A 103 -0.79 18.32 4.70
CA GLU A 103 0.34 18.46 3.76
C GLU A 103 -0.08 18.09 2.33
N LEU A 104 -0.73 16.94 2.15
CA LEU A 104 -1.21 16.49 0.84
C LEU A 104 -2.31 17.39 0.29
N LEU A 105 -3.23 17.86 1.14
CA LEU A 105 -4.29 18.76 0.72
C LEU A 105 -3.74 20.11 0.23
N PHE A 106 -2.74 20.66 0.91
CA PHE A 106 -2.09 21.90 0.47
C PHE A 106 -1.35 21.71 -0.85
N ALA A 107 -0.63 20.60 -1.02
CA ALA A 107 0.03 20.29 -2.29
C ALA A 107 -0.98 20.16 -3.45
N GLU A 108 -2.15 19.56 -3.21
CA GLU A 108 -3.21 19.45 -4.21
C GLU A 108 -3.82 20.82 -4.56
N ILE A 109 -4.07 21.67 -3.56
CA ILE A 109 -4.57 23.04 -3.78
C ILE A 109 -3.58 23.84 -4.63
N GLU A 110 -2.29 23.80 -4.30
CA GLU A 110 -1.24 24.50 -5.05
C GLU A 110 -1.15 24.00 -6.50
N TYR A 111 -1.24 22.69 -6.70
CA TYR A 111 -1.25 22.09 -8.03
C TYR A 111 -2.47 22.55 -8.86
N MET A 112 -3.67 22.55 -8.26
CA MET A 112 -4.90 22.99 -8.92
C MET A 112 -4.86 24.47 -9.28
N GLN A 113 -4.37 25.33 -8.39
CA GLN A 113 -4.22 26.77 -8.65
C GLN A 113 -3.25 27.04 -9.80
N LYS A 114 -2.12 26.35 -9.84
CA LYS A 114 -1.17 26.47 -10.96
C LYS A 114 -1.82 26.05 -12.28
N ARG A 115 -2.55 24.92 -12.27
CA ARG A 115 -3.26 24.42 -13.45
C ARG A 115 -4.34 25.39 -13.94
N GLU A 116 -5.06 26.03 -13.02
CA GLU A 116 -6.05 27.07 -13.34
C GLU A 116 -5.40 28.24 -14.08
N ILE A 117 -4.27 28.74 -13.56
CA ILE A 117 -3.51 29.83 -14.19
C ILE A 117 -3.03 29.44 -15.59
N ASP A 118 -2.45 28.25 -15.75
CA ASP A 118 -1.96 27.76 -17.03
C ASP A 118 -3.09 27.65 -18.06
N LEU A 119 -4.25 27.11 -17.65
CA LEU A 119 -5.43 27.02 -18.51
C LEU A 119 -6.00 28.39 -18.87
N HIS A 120 -6.04 29.31 -17.91
CA HIS A 120 -6.49 30.68 -18.15
C HIS A 120 -5.59 31.38 -19.17
N ASN A 121 -4.27 31.26 -19.03
CA ASN A 121 -3.28 31.82 -19.96
C ASN A 121 -3.43 31.22 -21.37
N ASN A 122 -3.57 29.90 -21.47
CA ASN A 122 -3.80 29.23 -22.76
C ASN A 122 -5.11 29.68 -23.41
N ASN A 123 -6.19 29.84 -22.62
CA ASN A 123 -7.47 30.30 -23.14
C ASN A 123 -7.40 31.74 -23.65
N GLN A 124 -6.72 32.63 -22.91
CA GLN A 124 -6.49 34.01 -23.36
C GLN A 124 -5.67 34.06 -24.65
N TYR A 125 -4.60 33.27 -24.76
CA TYR A 125 -3.80 33.16 -25.98
C TYR A 125 -4.63 32.71 -27.18
N LEU A 126 -5.45 31.66 -27.02
CA LEU A 126 -6.32 31.16 -28.09
C LEU A 126 -7.36 32.21 -28.52
N ARG A 127 -7.97 32.92 -27.56
CA ARG A 127 -8.92 34.02 -27.89
C ARG A 127 -8.24 35.13 -28.69
N ALA A 128 -7.02 35.52 -28.32
CA ALA A 128 -6.27 36.51 -29.08
C ALA A 128 -5.96 36.03 -30.51
N LYS A 129 -5.59 34.74 -30.67
CA LYS A 129 -5.34 34.14 -31.98
C LYS A 129 -6.58 34.04 -32.85
N ILE A 130 -7.73 33.72 -32.27
CA ILE A 130 -9.02 33.71 -32.99
C ILE A 130 -9.33 35.13 -33.49
N ALA A 131 -9.26 36.14 -32.62
CA ALA A 131 -9.54 37.52 -33.00
C ALA A 131 -8.57 38.07 -34.08
N GLU A 132 -7.31 37.66 -34.05
CA GLU A 132 -6.32 37.97 -35.09
C GLU A 132 -6.69 37.34 -36.44
N ASN A 133 -7.07 36.05 -36.44
CA ASN A 133 -7.47 35.34 -37.65
C ASN A 133 -8.77 35.92 -38.26
N GLU A 134 -9.76 36.24 -37.43
CA GLU A 134 -11.00 36.90 -37.88
C GLU A 134 -10.72 38.25 -38.56
N ARG A 135 -9.84 39.08 -37.99
CA ARG A 135 -9.41 40.34 -38.62
C ARG A 135 -8.69 40.11 -39.95
N ALA A 136 -7.80 39.12 -40.02
CA ALA A 136 -7.09 38.78 -41.26
C ALA A 136 -8.06 38.32 -42.37
N GLN A 137 -9.07 37.52 -42.02
CA GLN A 137 -10.11 37.08 -42.96
C GLN A 137 -10.96 38.25 -43.45
N GLN A 138 -11.37 39.17 -42.56
CA GLN A 138 -12.10 40.38 -42.93
C GLN A 138 -11.29 41.27 -43.89
N HIS A 139 -9.99 41.48 -43.61
CA HIS A 139 -9.10 42.22 -44.50
C HIS A 139 -8.95 41.56 -45.87
N HIS A 140 -8.80 40.23 -45.92
CA HIS A 140 -8.70 39.50 -47.18
C HIS A 140 -10.00 39.57 -47.99
N HIS A 141 -11.16 39.45 -47.34
CA HIS A 141 -12.46 39.62 -48.00
C HIS A 141 -12.64 41.04 -48.55
N GLN A 142 -12.27 42.06 -47.77
CA GLN A 142 -12.35 43.46 -48.21
C GLN A 142 -11.42 43.74 -49.41
N GLN A 143 -10.20 43.19 -49.40
CA GLN A 143 -9.30 43.30 -50.56
C GLN A 143 -9.88 42.64 -51.81
N GLN A 144 -10.49 41.45 -51.71
CA GLN A 144 -11.16 40.82 -52.86
C GLN A 144 -12.32 41.67 -53.42
N MET A 145 -13.13 42.28 -52.54
CA MET A 145 -14.24 43.15 -52.96
C MET A 145 -13.75 44.44 -53.62
N ASN A 146 -12.61 44.99 -53.19
CA ASN A 146 -11.99 46.19 -53.78
C ASN A 146 -11.35 45.95 -55.16
N LEU A 147 -11.18 44.70 -55.60
CA LEU A 147 -10.65 44.35 -56.92
C LEU A 147 -11.75 44.09 -57.98
N MET A 148 -13.04 44.26 -57.67
CA MET A 148 -14.13 44.34 -58.66
C MET A 148 -14.66 45.78 -58.81
N PRO A 149 -14.11 46.61 -59.72
CA PRO A 149 -14.75 47.87 -60.08
C PRO A 149 -15.86 47.56 -61.12
N GLY A 150 -17.11 47.58 -60.65
CA GLY A 150 -18.29 47.54 -61.52
C GLY A 150 -19.01 46.20 -61.50
N SER A 151 -19.98 46.06 -60.60
CA SER A 151 -21.09 45.12 -60.76
C SER A 151 -22.30 45.67 -60.02
N SER A 152 -23.34 45.90 -60.82
CA SER A 152 -24.66 46.44 -60.51
C SER A 152 -25.35 45.74 -59.35
N ASP A 153 -26.07 46.52 -58.54
CA ASP A 153 -27.19 46.16 -57.66
C ASP A 153 -27.65 44.69 -57.72
N TYR A 154 -27.10 43.86 -56.83
CA TYR A 154 -27.80 42.70 -56.31
C TYR A 154 -27.76 42.78 -54.79
N GLU A 155 -28.96 42.79 -54.22
CA GLU A 155 -29.28 42.85 -52.81
C GLU A 155 -28.54 41.73 -52.06
N LEU A 156 -27.48 42.10 -51.35
CA LEU A 156 -26.71 41.21 -50.47
C LEU A 156 -27.61 40.80 -49.30
N VAL A 157 -28.01 39.53 -49.27
CA VAL A 157 -28.53 38.89 -48.06
C VAL A 157 -27.47 39.07 -46.96
N PRO A 158 -27.80 39.66 -45.78
CA PRO A 158 -26.81 39.87 -44.73
C PRO A 158 -26.25 38.53 -44.26
N PRO A 159 -24.93 38.40 -44.03
CA PRO A 159 -24.40 37.21 -43.37
C PRO A 159 -25.03 37.15 -41.98
N GLN A 160 -25.87 36.14 -41.76
CA GLN A 160 -26.42 35.85 -40.46
C GLN A 160 -25.26 35.69 -39.47
N PRO A 161 -25.36 36.25 -38.24
CA PRO A 161 -24.32 36.07 -37.24
C PRO A 161 -24.11 34.58 -37.02
N TYR A 162 -22.86 34.14 -37.20
CA TYR A 162 -22.43 32.78 -36.91
C TYR A 162 -22.58 32.55 -35.40
N ASP A 163 -23.69 31.94 -35.01
CA ASP A 163 -24.01 31.67 -33.61
C ASP A 163 -23.34 30.37 -33.18
N ALA A 164 -22.12 30.46 -32.66
CA ALA A 164 -21.35 29.32 -32.14
C ALA A 164 -22.02 28.63 -30.93
N ARG A 165 -23.16 29.14 -30.44
CA ARG A 165 -23.93 28.55 -29.34
C ARG A 165 -24.57 27.20 -29.66
N ASN A 166 -24.67 26.80 -30.93
CA ASN A 166 -25.29 25.52 -31.31
C ASN A 166 -24.38 24.28 -31.17
N TYR A 167 -23.12 24.42 -30.75
CA TYR A 167 -22.21 23.26 -30.61
C TYR A 167 -22.33 22.48 -29.30
N LEU A 168 -23.20 22.89 -28.37
CA LEU A 168 -23.36 22.21 -27.06
C LEU A 168 -24.68 21.44 -26.92
N GLN A 169 -25.36 21.11 -28.02
CA GLN A 169 -26.42 20.10 -27.93
C GLN A 169 -25.79 18.70 -27.81
N VAL A 170 -25.29 18.39 -26.62
CA VAL A 170 -24.94 17.02 -26.19
C VAL A 170 -26.24 16.27 -25.98
N ASN A 171 -26.84 15.81 -27.09
CA ASN A 171 -27.71 14.66 -27.06
C ASN A 171 -26.89 13.46 -27.55
N GLY A 172 -26.45 12.62 -26.61
CA GLY A 172 -26.36 11.18 -26.89
C GLY A 172 -25.00 10.49 -26.87
N LEU A 173 -24.00 10.91 -26.08
CA LEU A 173 -22.90 10.01 -25.72
C LEU A 173 -22.54 10.15 -24.23
N GLU A 174 -22.90 9.09 -23.48
CA GLU A 174 -22.52 8.78 -22.10
C GLU A 174 -21.06 9.16 -21.76
N PRO A 175 -20.79 9.77 -20.59
CA PRO A 175 -19.44 9.80 -20.06
C PRO A 175 -19.08 8.39 -19.59
N SER A 176 -18.20 7.72 -20.33
CA SER A 176 -17.48 6.56 -19.83
C SER A 176 -16.57 6.99 -18.67
N ASN A 177 -17.17 7.05 -17.48
CA ASN A 177 -16.49 7.16 -16.20
C ASN A 177 -15.77 5.84 -15.91
N HIS A 178 -14.65 5.60 -16.58
CA HIS A 178 -13.67 4.63 -16.10
C HIS A 178 -12.67 5.33 -15.18
N TYR A 179 -13.15 5.75 -14.01
CA TYR A 179 -12.26 5.80 -12.86
C TYR A 179 -12.04 4.36 -12.40
N SER A 180 -10.92 3.76 -12.82
CA SER A 180 -10.38 2.57 -12.14
C SER A 180 -9.88 3.00 -10.76
N ARG A 181 -10.82 3.21 -9.83
CA ARG A 181 -10.58 3.33 -8.39
C ARG A 181 -10.50 1.91 -7.82
N GLY A 182 -9.42 1.22 -8.14
CA GLY A 182 -9.02 0.00 -7.45
C GLY A 182 -8.40 0.39 -6.11
N ASP A 183 -9.24 0.40 -5.07
CA ASP A 183 -8.94 0.11 -3.66
C ASP A 183 -9.96 0.83 -2.77
N GLN A 184 -11.12 0.20 -2.63
CA GLN A 184 -11.99 0.42 -1.48
C GLN A 184 -12.00 -0.89 -0.69
N THR A 185 -11.17 -0.96 0.35
CA THR A 185 -11.44 -1.82 1.49
C THR A 185 -12.64 -1.24 2.22
N PRO A 186 -13.76 -1.96 2.35
CA PRO A 186 -14.88 -1.47 3.13
C PRO A 186 -14.51 -1.56 4.62
N LEU A 187 -14.37 -0.40 5.26
CA LEU A 187 -14.46 -0.32 6.72
C LEU A 187 -15.94 -0.54 7.07
N GLN A 188 -16.27 -1.76 7.48
CA GLN A 188 -17.50 -2.04 8.22
C GLN A 188 -17.45 -1.23 9.52
N LEU A 189 -18.29 -0.20 9.60
CA LEU A 189 -18.78 0.33 10.86
C LEU A 189 -19.88 -0.61 11.35
N VAL A 190 -19.75 -1.03 12.60
CA VAL A 190 -20.71 -1.82 13.40
C VAL A 190 -22.09 -1.17 13.41
#